data_AF-A0A9D1GXT7-F1
#
_entry.id   AF-A0A9D1GXT7-F1
#
_cell.length_a   1.000
_cell.length_b   1.000
_cell.length_c   1.000
_cell.angle_alpha   90.00
_cell.angle_beta   90.00
_cell.angle_gamma   90.00
#
_symmetry.space_group_name_H-M   'P 1'
#
loop_
_entity.id
_entity.type
_entity.pdbx_description
1 polymer ?
#
loop_
_entity_poly.entity_id
_entity_poly.type
_entity_poly.pdbx_seq_one_letter_code
_entity_poly.pdbx_strand_id
1 'polypeptide(L)'
;MNPQQPPRRESAVDRMIREATERGEFDNLPGQGKPIPGLGDRRDENAWLKSFLEREKVSMPLPPSLQLRKDVAQLQETLADVRREEDARAVIEALNDRIRDSHRRRLDGPVIHVGLVDVDAALADWRARRHPAG
;
A
#
# COMPACT_ATOMS: atom_id res chain seq x y z
N MET A 1 36.73 40.77 -4.48
CA MET A 1 36.76 39.79 -5.59
C MET A 1 35.80 38.65 -5.20
N ASN A 2 34.60 38.60 -5.76
CA ASN A 2 33.62 37.55 -5.45
C ASN A 2 33.63 36.53 -6.61
N PRO A 3 33.91 35.23 -6.40
CA PRO A 3 34.04 34.29 -7.50
C PRO A 3 32.66 33.99 -8.08
N GLN A 4 32.48 34.21 -9.38
CA GLN A 4 31.25 33.85 -10.07
C GLN A 4 31.03 32.33 -10.03
N GLN A 5 29.87 31.91 -9.55
CA GLN A 5 29.36 30.55 -9.75
C GLN A 5 29.12 30.32 -11.26
N PRO A 6 29.54 29.17 -11.82
CA PRO A 6 29.22 28.86 -13.21
C PRO A 6 27.70 28.69 -13.40
N PRO A 7 27.15 29.04 -14.58
CA PRO A 7 25.71 28.95 -14.81
C PRO A 7 25.23 27.50 -14.69
N ARG A 8 24.21 27.26 -13.85
CA ARG A 8 23.53 25.94 -13.76
C ARG A 8 22.96 25.63 -15.14
N ARG A 9 23.43 24.55 -15.77
CA ARG A 9 22.81 23.99 -16.98
C ARG A 9 21.51 23.29 -16.55
N GLU A 10 20.40 23.61 -17.21
CA GLU A 10 19.12 22.91 -17.01
C GLU A 10 19.33 21.39 -17.18
N SER A 11 18.75 20.59 -16.30
CA SER A 11 18.69 19.14 -16.49
C SER A 11 17.88 18.83 -17.75
N ALA A 12 18.19 17.71 -18.43
CA ALA A 12 17.37 17.23 -19.54
C ALA A 12 15.89 17.08 -19.14
N VAL A 13 15.63 16.74 -17.87
CA VAL A 13 14.28 16.65 -17.28
C VAL A 13 13.61 18.01 -17.18
N ASP A 14 14.33 19.04 -16.70
CA ASP A 14 13.79 20.40 -16.56
C ASP A 14 13.40 20.99 -17.91
N ARG A 15 14.24 20.75 -18.93
CA ARG A 15 13.96 21.16 -20.31
C ARG A 15 12.69 20.51 -20.86
N MET A 16 12.51 19.20 -20.63
CA MET A 16 11.32 18.47 -21.07
C MET A 16 10.04 19.00 -20.42
N ILE A 17 10.08 19.32 -19.12
CA ILE A 17 8.94 19.89 -18.38
C ILE A 17 8.59 21.28 -18.94
N ARG A 18 9.60 22.12 -19.19
CA ARG A 18 9.39 23.45 -19.76
C ARG A 18 8.78 23.38 -21.16
N GLU A 19 9.32 22.54 -22.04
CA GLU A 19 8.80 22.37 -23.39
C GLU A 19 7.35 21.82 -23.40
N ALA A 20 7.03 20.87 -22.52
CA ALA A 20 5.66 20.37 -22.37
C ALA A 20 4.70 21.44 -21.84
N THR A 21 5.18 22.32 -20.95
CA THR A 21 4.42 23.48 -20.47
C THR A 21 4.19 24.50 -21.59
N GLU A 22 5.21 24.82 -22.38
CA GLU A 22 5.12 25.75 -23.53
C GLU A 22 4.18 25.23 -24.62
N ARG A 23 4.08 23.90 -24.79
CA ARG A 23 3.14 23.25 -25.71
C ARG A 23 1.72 23.14 -25.18
N GLY A 24 1.46 23.58 -23.94
CA GLY A 24 0.15 23.47 -23.31
C GLY A 24 -0.28 22.03 -23.03
N GLU A 25 0.65 21.07 -22.91
CA GLU A 25 0.33 19.67 -22.60
C GLU A 25 -0.31 19.51 -21.21
N PHE A 26 -0.17 20.52 -20.35
CA PHE A 26 -0.80 20.61 -19.04
C PHE A 26 -2.09 21.45 -19.02
N ASP A 27 -2.50 22.02 -20.16
CA ASP A 27 -3.75 22.77 -20.29
C ASP A 27 -4.93 21.82 -20.50
N ASN A 28 -6.06 22.12 -19.87
CA ASN A 28 -7.29 21.33 -19.90
C ASN A 28 -7.15 19.90 -19.38
N LEU A 29 -6.20 19.66 -18.48
CA LEU A 29 -6.09 18.34 -17.85
C LEU A 29 -7.38 17.96 -17.12
N PRO A 30 -7.74 16.66 -17.11
CA PRO A 30 -8.85 16.17 -16.32
C PRO A 30 -8.63 16.52 -14.84
N GLY A 31 -9.37 17.51 -14.33
CA GLY A 31 -9.23 18.00 -12.95
C GLY A 31 -8.54 19.35 -12.80
N GLN A 32 -8.07 19.99 -13.88
CA GLN A 32 -7.50 21.34 -13.82
C GLN A 32 -8.52 22.32 -13.23
N GLY A 33 -8.14 23.04 -12.16
CA GLY A 33 -9.00 23.99 -11.46
C GLY A 33 -10.16 23.39 -10.66
N LYS A 34 -10.33 22.05 -10.66
CA LYS A 34 -11.36 21.39 -9.84
C LYS A 34 -10.80 21.13 -8.44
N PRO A 35 -11.62 21.27 -7.39
CA PRO A 35 -11.22 20.83 -6.06
C PRO A 35 -10.84 19.36 -6.10
N ILE A 36 -9.74 19.00 -5.44
CA ILE A 36 -9.32 17.60 -5.32
C ILE A 36 -10.46 16.86 -4.59
N PRO A 37 -11.10 15.87 -5.22
CA PRO A 37 -12.18 15.12 -4.58
C PRO A 37 -11.65 14.46 -3.29
N GLY A 38 -12.32 14.71 -2.16
CA GLY A 38 -11.96 14.12 -0.86
C GLY A 38 -10.92 14.90 -0.04
N LEU A 39 -10.43 16.06 -0.49
CA LEU A 39 -9.41 16.85 0.24
C LEU A 39 -9.93 17.54 1.52
N GLY A 40 -11.25 17.51 1.76
CA GLY A 40 -11.89 18.14 2.91
C GLY A 40 -12.17 17.20 4.08
N ASP A 41 -12.07 15.88 3.88
CA ASP A 41 -12.39 14.91 4.93
C ASP A 41 -11.11 14.46 5.63
N ARG A 42 -10.97 14.89 6.87
CA ARG A 42 -9.73 14.77 7.64
C ARG A 42 -9.51 13.29 7.96
N ARG A 43 -8.52 12.67 7.29
CA ARG A 43 -8.06 11.28 7.51
C ARG A 43 -9.05 10.18 7.12
N ASP A 44 -9.63 10.22 5.93
CA ASP A 44 -10.15 8.97 5.37
C ASP A 44 -9.01 8.19 4.70
N GLU A 45 -8.32 7.34 5.47
CA GLU A 45 -7.31 6.39 4.96
C GLU A 45 -7.88 5.46 3.87
N ASN A 46 -9.21 5.39 3.73
CA ASN A 46 -9.94 4.60 2.75
C ASN A 46 -10.51 5.43 1.59
N ALA A 47 -10.22 6.74 1.49
CA ALA A 47 -10.72 7.59 0.39
C ALA A 47 -10.29 7.08 -1.00
N TRP A 48 -9.06 6.57 -1.08
CA TRP A 48 -8.53 5.97 -2.29
C TRP A 48 -9.23 4.62 -2.61
N LEU A 49 -9.65 3.86 -1.59
CA LEU A 49 -10.38 2.59 -1.74
C LEU A 49 -11.81 2.82 -2.23
N LYS A 50 -12.52 3.80 -1.66
CA LYS A 50 -13.84 4.22 -2.14
C LYS A 50 -13.77 4.64 -3.61
N SER A 51 -12.80 5.50 -3.94
CA SER A 51 -12.53 5.92 -5.33
C SER A 51 -12.21 4.74 -6.26
N PHE A 52 -11.51 3.71 -5.78
CA PHE A 52 -11.20 2.50 -6.56
C PHE A 52 -12.45 1.65 -6.81
N LEU A 53 -13.22 1.35 -5.75
CA LEU A 53 -14.45 0.55 -5.85
C LEU A 53 -15.50 1.23 -6.74
N GLU A 54 -15.61 2.55 -6.63
CA GLU A 54 -16.56 3.37 -7.39
C GLU A 54 -16.16 3.48 -8.88
N ARG A 55 -14.86 3.65 -9.18
CA ARG A 55 -14.36 3.68 -10.57
C ARG A 55 -14.52 2.33 -11.28
N GLU A 56 -14.20 1.24 -10.61
CA GLU A 56 -14.22 -0.10 -11.22
C GLU A 56 -15.62 -0.77 -11.14
N LYS A 57 -16.61 -0.11 -10.52
CA LYS A 57 -17.96 -0.66 -10.24
C LYS A 57 -17.92 -2.04 -9.59
N VAL A 58 -16.89 -2.30 -8.78
CA VAL A 58 -16.70 -3.59 -8.11
C VAL A 58 -17.47 -3.56 -6.81
N SER A 59 -18.58 -4.29 -6.75
CA SER A 59 -19.02 -4.90 -5.49
C SER A 59 -18.13 -6.12 -5.28
N MET A 60 -17.42 -6.18 -4.15
CA MET A 60 -16.74 -7.36 -3.58
C MET A 60 -16.37 -8.49 -4.57
N PRO A 61 -15.07 -8.81 -4.74
CA PRO A 61 -14.10 -8.88 -3.65
C PRO A 61 -13.08 -7.73 -3.56
N LEU A 62 -12.47 -7.58 -2.37
CA LEU A 62 -11.39 -6.63 -2.11
C LEU A 62 -10.21 -6.83 -3.07
N PRO A 63 -9.48 -5.75 -3.44
CA PRO A 63 -8.21 -5.87 -4.12
C PRO A 63 -7.23 -6.78 -3.35
N PRO A 64 -6.39 -7.56 -4.05
CA PRO A 64 -5.52 -8.57 -3.43
C PRO A 64 -4.66 -8.06 -2.28
N SER A 65 -4.08 -6.87 -2.43
CA SER A 65 -3.22 -6.25 -1.41
C SER A 65 -3.98 -5.80 -0.16
N LEU A 66 -5.24 -5.37 -0.31
CA LEU A 66 -6.11 -5.05 0.83
C LEU A 66 -6.58 -6.31 1.56
N GLN A 67 -6.87 -7.37 0.82
CA GLN A 67 -7.18 -8.66 1.43
C GLN A 67 -6.00 -9.14 2.28
N LEU A 68 -4.77 -9.03 1.79
CA LEU A 68 -3.58 -9.40 2.57
C LEU A 68 -3.41 -8.54 3.82
N ARG A 69 -3.68 -7.24 3.74
CA ARG A 69 -3.61 -6.34 4.90
C ARG A 69 -4.63 -6.72 5.97
N LYS A 70 -5.84 -7.10 5.55
CA LYS A 70 -6.88 -7.63 6.43
C LYS A 70 -6.45 -8.96 7.06
N ASP A 71 -5.91 -9.88 6.27
CA ASP A 71 -5.46 -11.19 6.74
C ASP A 71 -4.34 -11.06 7.79
N VAL A 72 -3.39 -10.13 7.59
CA VAL A 72 -2.37 -9.81 8.61
C VAL A 72 -2.99 -9.27 9.89
N ALA A 73 -3.95 -8.35 9.78
CA ALA A 73 -4.62 -7.77 10.95
C ALA A 73 -5.44 -8.82 11.73
N GLN A 74 -6.01 -9.81 11.04
CA GLN A 74 -6.83 -10.89 11.62
C GLN A 74 -6.03 -12.16 11.90
N LEU A 75 -4.70 -12.13 11.80
CA LEU A 75 -3.87 -13.32 11.92
C LEU A 75 -4.07 -14.03 13.26
N GLN A 76 -4.06 -13.29 14.38
CA GLN A 76 -4.21 -13.89 15.71
C GLN A 76 -5.60 -14.49 15.95
N GLU A 77 -6.63 -13.92 15.33
CA GLU A 77 -7.98 -14.49 15.33
C GLU A 77 -8.04 -15.78 14.51
N THR A 78 -7.38 -15.79 13.36
CA THR A 78 -7.25 -17.00 12.52
C THR A 78 -6.48 -18.12 13.23
N LEU A 79 -5.45 -17.77 14.01
CA LEU A 79 -4.67 -18.71 14.81
C LEU A 79 -5.37 -19.16 16.10
N ALA A 80 -6.50 -18.54 16.47
CA ALA A 80 -7.20 -18.84 17.72
C ALA A 80 -7.62 -20.32 17.80
N ASP A 81 -8.04 -20.92 16.69
CA ASP A 81 -8.50 -22.32 16.64
C ASP A 81 -7.37 -23.35 16.41
N VAL A 82 -6.18 -22.88 16.00
CA VAL A 82 -5.06 -23.76 15.64
C VAL A 82 -4.43 -24.40 16.88
N ARG A 83 -4.41 -25.73 16.98
CA ARG A 83 -4.00 -26.43 18.22
C ARG A 83 -2.50 -26.69 18.33
N ARG A 84 -1.81 -26.97 17.23
CA ARG A 84 -0.38 -27.27 17.22
C ARG A 84 0.42 -26.05 16.77
N GLU A 85 1.58 -25.87 17.37
CA GLU A 85 2.51 -24.79 16.98
C GLU A 85 3.00 -24.96 15.54
N GLU A 86 3.19 -26.21 15.11
CA GLU A 86 3.57 -26.60 13.75
C GLU A 86 2.57 -26.06 12.72
N ASP A 87 1.28 -26.27 13.00
CA ASP A 87 0.18 -25.82 12.16
C ASP A 87 0.09 -24.27 12.17
N ALA A 88 0.32 -23.64 13.32
CA ALA A 88 0.33 -22.18 13.44
C ALA A 88 1.47 -21.56 12.62
N ARG A 89 2.67 -22.17 12.67
CA ARG A 89 3.82 -21.77 11.85
C ARG A 89 3.51 -21.89 10.38
N ALA A 90 2.92 -23.01 9.94
CA ALA A 90 2.54 -23.23 8.55
C ALA A 90 1.54 -22.18 8.04
N VAL A 91 0.56 -21.77 8.86
CA VAL A 91 -0.40 -20.72 8.50
C VAL A 91 0.29 -19.36 8.30
N ILE A 92 1.22 -19.00 9.20
CA ILE A 92 1.95 -17.73 9.10
C ILE A 92 2.87 -17.74 7.87
N GLU A 93 3.56 -18.85 7.61
CA GLU A 93 4.42 -18.99 6.43
C GLU A 93 3.62 -18.92 5.12
N ALA A 94 2.46 -19.56 5.06
CA ALA A 94 1.56 -19.47 3.91
C ALA A 94 1.07 -18.04 3.66
N LEU A 95 0.78 -17.28 4.72
CA LEU A 95 0.43 -15.85 4.60
C LEU A 95 1.61 -15.05 4.03
N ASN A 96 2.82 -15.28 4.54
CA ASN A 96 4.03 -14.64 4.02
C ASN A 96 4.30 -14.97 2.55
N ASP A 97 4.05 -16.20 2.12
CA ASP A 97 4.17 -16.57 0.70
C ASP A 97 3.18 -15.84 -0.19
N ARG A 98 1.94 -15.67 0.26
CA ARG A 98 0.93 -14.86 -0.45
C ARG A 98 1.33 -13.39 -0.54
N ILE A 99 1.96 -12.84 0.52
CA ILE A 99 2.49 -11.46 0.51
C ILE A 99 3.64 -11.34 -0.49
N ARG A 100 4.60 -12.28 -0.48
CA ARG A 100 5.72 -12.30 -1.44
C ARG A 100 5.23 -12.38 -2.88
N ASP A 101 4.24 -13.24 -3.14
CA ASP A 101 3.65 -13.38 -4.47
C ASP A 101 2.94 -12.08 -4.90
N SER A 102 2.20 -11.43 -4.00
CA SER A 102 1.58 -10.13 -4.28
C SER A 102 2.61 -9.04 -4.57
N HIS A 103 3.77 -9.04 -3.91
CA HIS A 103 4.85 -8.10 -4.21
C HIS A 103 5.52 -8.34 -5.56
N ARG A 104 5.51 -9.59 -6.05
CA ARG A 104 6.07 -9.96 -7.36
C ARG A 104 5.14 -9.59 -8.51
N ARG A 105 3.83 -9.55 -8.27
CA ARG A 105 2.83 -9.18 -9.28
C ARG A 105 2.85 -7.65 -9.49
N ARG A 106 3.02 -7.22 -10.74
CA ARG A 106 2.67 -5.86 -11.15
C ARG A 106 1.16 -5.75 -11.14
N LEU A 107 0.59 -5.33 -10.01
CA LEU A 107 -0.83 -5.05 -9.90
C LEU A 107 -1.10 -3.65 -10.46
N ASP A 108 -2.06 -3.53 -11.36
CA ASP A 108 -2.57 -2.24 -11.79
C ASP A 108 -3.27 -1.56 -10.61
N GLY A 109 -2.69 -0.45 -10.14
CA GLY A 109 -3.20 0.31 -9.00
C GLY A 109 -2.11 0.82 -8.05
N PRO A 110 -2.48 1.61 -7.03
CA PRO A 110 -1.53 2.12 -6.05
C PRO A 110 -0.87 0.98 -5.27
N VAL A 111 0.44 1.12 -5.07
CA VAL A 111 1.23 0.14 -4.30
C VAL A 111 0.81 0.21 -2.84
N ILE A 112 0.16 -0.84 -2.35
CA ILE A 112 -0.11 -1.00 -0.92
C ILE A 112 0.99 -1.88 -0.35
N HIS A 113 1.82 -1.31 0.49
CA HIS A 113 2.84 -2.06 1.20
C HIS A 113 2.20 -2.89 2.32
N VAL A 114 2.31 -4.22 2.20
CA VAL A 114 1.98 -5.18 3.25
C VAL A 114 3.28 -5.80 3.73
N GLY A 115 3.64 -5.56 4.99
CA GLY A 115 4.86 -6.14 5.57
C GLY A 115 4.72 -7.65 5.76
N LEU A 116 5.84 -8.38 5.63
CA LEU A 116 5.89 -9.77 6.07
C LEU A 116 5.66 -9.84 7.58
N VAL A 117 4.98 -10.90 8.00
CA VAL A 117 4.77 -11.22 9.40
C VAL A 117 6.03 -11.89 9.95
N ASP A 118 6.53 -11.39 11.08
CA ASP A 118 7.54 -12.10 11.86
C ASP A 118 6.93 -13.36 12.48
N VAL A 119 7.42 -14.52 12.03
CA VAL A 119 6.87 -15.83 12.42
C VAL A 119 7.06 -16.07 13.91
N ASP A 120 8.24 -15.76 14.46
CA ASP A 120 8.55 -16.09 15.84
C ASP A 120 7.81 -15.13 16.80
N ALA A 121 7.68 -13.86 16.43
CA ALA A 121 6.87 -12.90 17.19
C ALA A 121 5.37 -13.26 17.16
N ALA A 122 4.83 -13.65 16.00
CA ALA A 122 3.44 -14.06 15.88
C ALA A 122 3.13 -15.36 16.64
N LEU A 123 4.07 -16.32 16.65
CA LEU A 123 3.97 -17.53 17.45
C LEU A 123 4.07 -17.23 18.95
N ALA A 124 4.92 -16.30 19.37
CA ALA A 124 5.01 -15.90 20.77
C ALA A 124 3.68 -15.30 21.27
N ASP A 125 3.05 -14.42 20.51
CA ASP A 125 1.72 -13.86 20.84
C ASP A 125 0.64 -14.96 20.87
N TRP A 126 0.67 -15.88 19.91
CA TRP A 126 -0.24 -17.03 19.88
C TRP A 126 -0.12 -17.92 21.13
N ARG A 127 1.12 -18.22 21.59
CA ARG A 127 1.36 -18.97 22.82
C ARG A 127 0.85 -18.21 24.05
N ALA A 128 1.14 -16.91 24.14
CA ALA A 128 0.74 -16.06 25.26
C ALA A 128 -0.79 -15.99 25.42
N ARG A 129 -1.55 -15.93 24.32
CA ARG A 129 -3.01 -15.94 24.34
C ARG A 129 -3.62 -17.28 24.77
N ARG A 130 -2.90 -18.39 24.53
CA ARG A 130 -3.32 -19.75 24.92
C ARG A 130 -2.98 -20.09 26.36
N HIS A 131 -1.87 -19.57 26.84
CA HIS A 131 -1.41 -19.73 28.22
C HIS A 131 -1.36 -18.36 28.88
N PRO A 132 -2.53 -17.71 29.12
CA PRO A 132 -2.53 -16.52 29.96
C PRO A 132 -1.94 -16.94 31.29
N ALA A 133 -0.78 -16.38 31.66
CA ALA A 133 -0.19 -16.61 32.96
C ALA A 133 -1.27 -16.31 34.01
N GLY A 134 -1.64 -17.34 34.79
CA GLY A 134 -2.58 -17.23 35.89
C GLY A 134 -1.99 -16.44 37.06
#